data_AF-G5C343-F1
#
_entry.id   AF-G5C343-F1
#
_cell.length_a   1.000
_cell.length_b   1.000
_cell.length_c   1.000
_cell.angle_alpha   90.00
_cell.angle_beta   90.00
_cell.angle_gamma   90.00
#
_symmetry.space_group_name_H-M   'P 1'
#
loop_
_entity.id
_entity.type
_entity.pdbx_description
1 polymer ?
#
loop_
_entity_poly.entity_id
_entity_poly.type
_entity_poly.pdbx_seq_one_letter_code
_entity_poly.pdbx_strand_id
1 'polypeptide(L)'
;MAGASKPAVIAPPLDEALATATASQASVPTTPREDFRVRCTSKRAMTEILELCGRFVPNLGDALPEEIREAALRDLQWTFESAVQENVSINGQAWQEASDSYVIDSDIKVLEDQFDEVIVDIATKCKQYLRKILECVIETLQAQHEILVR
;
A
#
# COMPACT_ATOMS: atom_id res chain seq x y z
N MET A 1 -50.56 18.43 47.13
CA MET A 1 -49.93 17.23 46.56
C MET A 1 -48.45 17.28 46.90
N ALA A 2 -47.95 16.21 47.51
CA ALA A 2 -46.74 16.16 48.33
C ALA A 2 -45.43 16.43 47.55
N GLY A 3 -44.54 17.21 48.16
CA GLY A 3 -43.12 17.22 47.84
C GLY A 3 -42.41 16.04 48.52
N ALA A 4 -41.39 15.51 47.87
CA ALA A 4 -40.40 14.64 48.48
C ALA A 4 -39.06 14.77 47.74
N SER A 5 -38.06 15.30 48.44
CA SER A 5 -36.65 15.28 48.08
C SER A 5 -36.11 13.85 47.98
N LYS A 6 -35.13 13.61 47.10
CA LYS A 6 -34.32 12.39 47.10
C LYS A 6 -32.83 12.77 47.17
N PRO A 7 -32.05 12.16 48.09
CA PRO A 7 -30.65 12.53 48.32
C PRO A 7 -29.68 11.72 47.45
N ALA A 8 -28.47 12.27 47.31
CA ALA A 8 -27.30 11.60 46.76
C ALA A 8 -26.88 10.38 47.62
N VAL A 9 -26.43 9.32 46.97
CA VAL A 9 -25.72 8.20 47.60
C VAL A 9 -24.43 7.92 46.82
N ILE A 10 -23.36 7.81 47.59
CA ILE A 10 -21.95 7.61 47.23
C ILE A 10 -21.69 6.10 47.03
N ALA A 11 -20.73 5.77 46.15
CA ALA A 11 -20.36 4.43 45.65
C ALA A 11 -19.80 3.43 46.69
N PRO A 12 -19.51 2.18 46.29
CA PRO A 12 -18.11 1.72 46.35
C PRO A 12 -17.64 0.93 45.10
N PRO A 13 -16.31 0.84 44.88
CA PRO A 13 -15.68 0.14 43.75
C PRO A 13 -15.43 -1.35 44.08
N LEU A 14 -15.35 -2.21 43.07
CA LEU A 14 -14.86 -3.57 43.25
C LEU A 14 -14.16 -4.07 41.97
N ASP A 15 -12.85 -3.91 41.94
CA ASP A 15 -11.94 -4.82 41.24
C ASP A 15 -12.00 -6.20 41.91
N GLU A 16 -11.61 -7.24 41.16
CA GLU A 16 -11.47 -8.65 41.55
C GLU A 16 -12.74 -9.53 41.52
N ALA A 17 -13.07 -9.98 40.32
CA ALA A 17 -13.51 -11.36 40.12
C ALA A 17 -12.78 -11.95 38.89
N LEU A 18 -11.45 -12.06 39.00
CA LEU A 18 -10.67 -12.98 38.18
C LEU A 18 -10.95 -14.40 38.69
N ALA A 19 -11.04 -15.33 37.73
CA ALA A 19 -11.14 -16.77 37.89
C ALA A 19 -12.55 -17.33 38.16
N THR A 20 -13.28 -17.62 37.08
CA THR A 20 -13.53 -19.02 36.65
C THR A 20 -14.45 -19.03 35.42
N ALA A 21 -13.96 -19.60 34.31
CA ALA A 21 -14.71 -20.42 33.33
C ALA A 21 -14.06 -20.30 31.94
N THR A 22 -12.96 -21.04 31.77
CA THR A 22 -12.49 -21.46 30.46
C THR A 22 -13.48 -22.49 29.91
N ALA A 23 -14.34 -22.11 28.96
CA ALA A 23 -14.96 -23.04 28.02
C ALA A 23 -15.54 -22.32 26.81
N SER A 24 -15.10 -22.74 25.62
CA SER A 24 -15.74 -22.54 24.32
C SER A 24 -15.73 -21.12 23.74
N GLN A 25 -14.54 -20.65 23.37
CA GLN A 25 -14.41 -19.67 22.28
C GLN A 25 -14.57 -20.42 20.95
N ALA A 26 -15.82 -20.53 20.48
CA ALA A 26 -16.07 -20.72 19.06
C ALA A 26 -15.43 -19.54 18.31
N SER A 27 -14.66 -19.82 17.25
CA SER A 27 -14.17 -18.76 16.36
C SER A 27 -15.38 -18.03 15.77
N VAL A 28 -15.69 -16.88 16.34
CA VAL A 28 -16.51 -15.87 15.69
C VAL A 28 -15.80 -15.54 14.37
N PRO A 29 -16.49 -15.53 13.22
CA PRO A 29 -15.88 -15.02 12.00
C PRO A 29 -15.59 -13.55 12.28
N THR A 30 -14.32 -13.22 12.52
CA THR A 30 -13.88 -11.84 12.65
C THR A 30 -14.17 -11.20 11.31
N THR A 31 -15.25 -10.42 11.22
CA THR A 31 -15.46 -9.53 10.08
C THR A 31 -14.16 -8.77 9.87
N PRO A 32 -13.59 -8.77 8.65
CA PRO A 32 -12.33 -8.07 8.41
C PRO A 32 -12.50 -6.65 8.92
N ARG A 33 -11.58 -6.24 9.80
CA ARG A 33 -11.62 -4.96 10.49
C ARG A 33 -11.77 -3.86 9.44
N GLU A 34 -12.84 -3.08 9.54
CA GLU A 34 -13.14 -2.02 8.58
C GLU A 34 -12.00 -0.98 8.61
N ASP A 35 -11.51 -0.61 7.42
CA ASP A 35 -10.47 0.41 7.29
C ASP A 35 -11.12 1.80 7.24
N PHE A 36 -11.00 2.54 8.34
CA PHE A 36 -11.57 3.88 8.47
C PHE A 36 -10.69 4.98 7.86
N ARG A 37 -9.50 4.65 7.37
CA ARG A 37 -8.61 5.61 6.73
C ARG A 37 -9.22 6.13 5.43
N VAL A 38 -8.90 7.37 5.09
CA VAL A 38 -9.29 7.94 3.80
C VAL A 38 -8.58 7.17 2.69
N ARG A 39 -9.34 6.60 1.76
CA ARG A 39 -8.79 5.84 0.65
C ARG A 39 -8.38 6.77 -0.48
N CYS A 40 -7.07 6.83 -0.72
CA CYS A 40 -6.46 7.55 -1.83
C CYS A 40 -5.83 6.56 -2.81
N THR A 41 -5.56 7.01 -4.03
CA THR A 41 -4.95 6.18 -5.10
C THR A 41 -3.54 6.63 -5.45
N SER A 42 -3.19 7.90 -5.17
CA SER A 42 -1.91 8.50 -5.50
C SER A 42 -1.25 9.06 -4.24
N LYS A 43 -0.16 8.42 -3.82
CA LYS A 43 0.69 8.90 -2.72
C LYS A 43 1.29 10.27 -3.07
N ARG A 44 1.75 10.45 -4.32
CA ARG A 44 2.32 11.70 -4.83
C ARG A 44 1.35 12.89 -4.66
N ALA A 45 0.12 12.74 -5.12
CA ALA A 45 -0.87 13.82 -5.02
C ALA A 45 -1.16 14.19 -3.56
N MET A 46 -1.18 13.20 -2.66
CA MET A 46 -1.35 13.44 -1.24
C MET A 46 -0.13 14.17 -0.63
N THR A 47 1.09 13.81 -1.04
CA THR A 47 2.31 14.51 -0.65
C THR A 47 2.31 15.97 -1.13
N GLU A 48 1.88 16.24 -2.35
CA GLU A 48 1.74 17.61 -2.87
C GLU A 48 0.72 18.43 -2.07
N ILE A 49 -0.41 17.83 -1.70
CA ILE A 49 -1.41 18.47 -0.84
C ILE A 49 -0.83 18.74 0.55
N LEU A 50 -0.10 17.78 1.13
CA LEU A 50 0.57 17.96 2.42
C LEU A 50 1.58 19.11 2.38
N GLU A 51 2.35 19.22 1.30
CA GLU A 51 3.31 20.32 1.12
C GLU A 51 2.60 21.68 1.01
N LEU A 52 1.51 21.75 0.23
CA LEU A 52 0.70 22.96 0.11
C LEU A 52 0.10 23.38 1.45
N CYS A 53 -0.45 22.42 2.21
CA CYS A 53 -1.01 22.67 3.54
C CYS A 53 0.07 22.99 4.58
N GLY A 54 1.25 22.39 4.49
CA GLY A 54 2.38 22.63 5.38
C GLY A 54 2.83 24.09 5.41
N ARG A 55 2.61 24.84 4.32
CA ARG A 55 2.90 26.29 4.24
C ARG A 55 2.09 27.13 5.24
N PHE A 56 1.00 26.59 5.79
CA PHE A 56 0.22 27.28 6.82
C PHE A 56 0.79 27.08 8.23
N VAL A 57 1.62 26.05 8.46
CA VAL A 57 2.17 25.74 9.79
C VAL A 57 3.07 26.86 10.32
N PRO A 58 3.97 27.48 9.54
CA PRO A 58 4.78 28.60 10.02
C PRO A 58 3.96 29.79 10.54
N ASN A 59 2.78 30.06 9.94
CA ASN A 59 1.90 31.16 10.35
C ASN A 59 1.36 30.98 11.78
N LEU A 60 1.39 29.75 12.33
CA LEU A 60 1.00 29.48 13.71
C LEU A 60 2.09 29.89 14.71
N GLY A 61 3.32 30.13 14.23
CA GLY A 61 4.48 30.50 15.02
C GLY A 61 4.51 31.97 15.45
N ASP A 62 3.76 32.85 14.79
CA ASP A 62 3.78 34.30 15.08
C ASP A 62 3.36 34.64 16.51
N ALA A 63 2.59 33.75 17.15
CA ALA A 63 2.14 33.89 18.53
C ALA A 63 3.10 33.23 19.55
N LEU A 64 4.16 32.54 19.10
CA LEU A 64 5.09 31.83 19.97
C LEU A 64 6.33 32.65 20.33
N PRO A 65 6.87 32.46 21.55
CA PRO A 65 8.18 33.00 21.93
C PRO A 65 9.29 32.54 20.98
N GLU A 66 10.22 33.44 20.67
CA GLU A 66 11.33 33.25 19.73
C GLU A 66 12.16 32.02 20.07
N GLU A 67 12.39 31.79 21.38
CA GLU A 67 13.30 30.78 21.90
C GLU A 67 12.82 29.36 21.63
N ILE A 68 11.50 29.16 21.55
CA ILE A 68 10.88 27.84 21.34
C ILE A 68 10.29 27.68 19.94
N ARG A 69 10.09 28.78 19.20
CA ARG A 69 9.28 28.79 17.99
C ARG A 69 9.77 27.79 16.94
N GLU A 70 11.07 27.77 16.65
CA GLU A 70 11.63 26.85 15.64
C GLU A 70 11.38 25.39 16.01
N ALA A 71 11.69 25.00 17.27
CA ALA A 71 11.51 23.63 17.73
C ALA A 71 10.02 23.23 17.75
N ALA A 72 9.16 24.13 18.22
CA ALA A 72 7.71 23.91 18.27
C ALA A 72 7.10 23.82 16.86
N LEU A 73 7.55 24.63 15.90
CA LEU A 73 7.07 24.56 14.52
C LEU A 73 7.50 23.27 13.83
N ARG A 74 8.73 22.79 14.07
CA ARG A 74 9.16 21.49 13.52
C ARG A 74 8.37 20.32 14.10
N ASP A 75 8.14 20.33 15.40
CA ASP A 75 7.32 19.31 16.08
C ASP A 75 5.87 19.34 15.59
N LEU A 76 5.31 20.54 15.40
CA LEU A 76 3.97 20.72 14.86
C LEU A 76 3.87 20.25 13.40
N GLN A 77 4.85 20.57 12.55
CA GLN A 77 4.91 20.10 11.17
C GLN A 77 4.95 18.57 11.12
N TRP A 78 5.84 17.95 11.90
CA TRP A 78 5.95 16.50 11.99
C TRP A 78 4.65 15.86 12.46
N THR A 79 4.04 16.41 13.52
CA THR A 79 2.79 15.90 14.09
C THR A 79 1.63 16.02 13.09
N PHE A 80 1.53 17.16 12.40
CA PHE A 80 0.53 17.38 11.35
C PHE A 80 0.66 16.36 10.22
N GLU A 81 1.86 16.22 9.63
CA GLU A 81 2.09 15.29 8.54
C GLU A 81 1.87 13.84 8.97
N SER A 82 2.41 13.45 10.13
CA SER A 82 2.27 12.08 10.65
C SER A 82 0.81 11.72 10.90
N ALA A 83 0.05 12.62 11.54
CA ALA A 83 -1.37 12.39 11.78
C ALA A 83 -2.16 12.20 10.48
N VAL A 84 -1.86 12.97 9.43
CA VAL A 84 -2.50 12.79 8.11
C VAL A 84 -2.08 11.45 7.49
N GLN A 85 -0.80 11.11 7.50
CA GLN A 85 -0.27 9.89 6.90
C GLN A 85 -0.83 8.62 7.58
N GLU A 86 -1.04 8.65 8.90
CA GLU A 86 -1.65 7.55 9.65
C GLU A 86 -3.15 7.36 9.35
N ASN A 87 -3.83 8.44 8.93
CA ASN A 87 -5.27 8.44 8.67
C ASN A 87 -5.64 8.28 7.18
N VAL A 88 -4.65 8.01 6.32
CA VAL A 88 -4.85 7.78 4.89
C VAL A 88 -4.29 6.42 4.48
N SER A 89 -4.95 5.78 3.52
CA SER A 89 -4.44 4.58 2.86
C SER A 89 -4.27 4.84 1.36
N ILE A 90 -3.21 4.29 0.78
CA ILE A 90 -2.96 4.37 -0.67
C ILE A 90 -3.23 2.98 -1.25
N ASN A 91 -4.28 2.84 -2.06
CA ASN A 91 -4.73 1.56 -2.61
C ASN A 91 -4.90 0.48 -1.51
N GLY A 92 -5.36 0.89 -0.31
CA GLY A 92 -5.55 0.01 0.85
C GLY A 92 -4.29 -0.28 1.66
N GLN A 93 -3.11 0.14 1.19
CA GLN A 93 -1.85 -0.01 1.91
C GLN A 93 -1.64 1.15 2.90
N ALA A 94 -0.88 0.88 3.98
CA ALA A 94 -0.44 1.94 4.87
C ALA A 94 0.54 2.89 4.15
N TRP A 95 0.61 4.15 4.61
CA TRP A 95 1.46 5.17 3.98
C TRP A 95 2.92 4.74 3.77
N GLN A 96 3.51 4.06 4.76
CA GLN A 96 4.91 3.60 4.71
C GLN A 96 5.14 2.43 3.74
N GLU A 97 4.11 1.61 3.51
CA GLU A 97 4.16 0.43 2.65
C GLU A 97 3.79 0.74 1.20
N ALA A 98 3.05 1.82 1.00
CA ALA A 98 2.64 2.28 -0.30
C ALA A 98 3.84 2.76 -1.10
N SER A 99 4.00 2.18 -2.29
CA SER A 99 5.07 2.54 -3.23
C SER A 99 4.97 4.03 -3.59
N ASP A 100 6.09 4.73 -3.43
CA ASP A 100 6.30 5.99 -4.09
C ASP A 100 6.49 5.70 -5.58
N SER A 101 5.43 5.94 -6.37
CA SER A 101 5.40 5.79 -7.84
C SER A 101 6.38 6.72 -8.60
N TYR A 102 7.53 7.04 -8.01
CA TYR A 102 8.65 7.64 -8.70
C TYR A 102 9.42 6.53 -9.40
N VAL A 103 8.99 6.19 -10.61
CA VAL A 103 9.87 5.48 -11.54
C VAL A 103 11.01 6.43 -11.86
N ILE A 104 12.24 6.06 -11.49
CA ILE A 104 13.42 6.87 -11.76
C ILE A 104 13.83 6.61 -13.21
N ASP A 105 14.40 7.60 -13.90
CA ASP A 105 14.90 7.44 -15.29
C ASP A 105 15.87 6.25 -15.44
N SER A 106 16.60 5.90 -14.38
CA SER A 106 17.47 4.70 -14.35
C SER A 106 16.67 3.40 -14.47
N ASP A 107 15.51 3.32 -13.83
CA ASP A 107 14.67 2.12 -13.83
C ASP A 107 14.04 1.92 -15.20
N ILE A 108 13.67 3.02 -15.86
CA ILE A 108 13.18 3.03 -17.25
C ILE A 108 14.27 2.49 -18.18
N LYS A 109 15.51 2.99 -18.06
CA LYS A 109 16.64 2.54 -18.88
C LYS A 109 16.89 1.04 -18.77
N VAL A 110 16.92 0.52 -17.55
CA VAL A 110 17.11 -0.91 -17.31
C VAL A 110 15.97 -1.73 -17.92
N LEU A 111 14.73 -1.24 -17.83
CA LEU A 111 13.58 -1.90 -18.43
C LEU A 111 13.63 -1.87 -19.97
N GLU A 112 14.01 -0.74 -20.57
CA GLU A 112 14.22 -0.58 -22.02
C GLU A 112 15.23 -1.61 -22.54
N ASP A 113 16.40 -1.71 -21.91
CA ASP A 113 17.46 -2.63 -22.32
C ASP A 113 16.99 -4.11 -22.25
N GLN A 114 16.24 -4.48 -21.20
CA GLN A 114 15.65 -5.82 -21.07
C GLN A 114 14.61 -6.11 -22.16
N PHE A 115 13.78 -5.12 -22.50
CA PHE A 115 12.80 -5.28 -23.58
C PHE A 115 13.50 -5.47 -24.92
N ASP A 116 14.54 -4.70 -25.21
CA ASP A 116 15.30 -4.83 -26.45
C ASP A 116 15.94 -6.22 -26.59
N GLU A 117 16.51 -6.76 -25.52
CA GLU A 117 17.06 -8.13 -25.51
C GLU A 117 15.97 -9.17 -25.84
N VAL A 118 14.82 -9.09 -25.17
CA VAL A 118 13.70 -10.02 -25.37
C VAL A 118 13.13 -9.91 -26.80
N ILE A 119 12.99 -8.69 -27.32
CA ILE A 119 12.51 -8.46 -28.70
C ILE A 119 13.47 -9.10 -29.69
N VAL A 120 14.78 -8.91 -29.53
CA VAL A 120 15.80 -9.49 -30.42
C VAL A 120 15.80 -11.02 -30.35
N ASP A 121 15.74 -11.61 -29.15
CA ASP A 121 15.70 -13.06 -28.98
C ASP A 121 14.45 -13.67 -29.62
N ILE A 122 13.26 -13.11 -29.35
CA ILE A 122 12.00 -13.61 -29.91
C ILE A 122 12.00 -13.46 -31.43
N ALA A 123 12.38 -12.30 -31.97
CA ALA A 123 12.45 -12.09 -33.42
C ALA A 123 13.41 -13.08 -34.09
N THR A 124 14.55 -13.35 -33.46
CA THR A 124 15.56 -14.30 -33.95
C THR A 124 15.02 -15.74 -33.90
N LYS A 125 14.40 -16.14 -32.80
CA LYS A 125 13.77 -17.47 -32.66
C LYS A 125 12.67 -17.67 -33.67
N CYS A 126 11.73 -16.72 -33.82
CA CYS A 126 10.70 -16.79 -34.84
C CYS A 126 11.30 -16.95 -36.24
N LYS A 127 12.33 -16.17 -36.60
CA LYS A 127 12.96 -16.27 -37.92
C LYS A 127 13.66 -17.61 -38.16
N GLN A 128 14.42 -18.09 -37.19
CA GLN A 128 15.27 -19.28 -37.35
C GLN A 128 14.52 -20.58 -37.11
N TYR A 129 13.70 -20.65 -36.06
CA TYR A 129 13.06 -21.89 -35.64
C TYR A 129 11.92 -22.26 -36.58
N LEU A 130 11.16 -21.30 -37.12
CA LEU A 130 10.16 -21.61 -38.16
C LEU A 130 10.79 -22.30 -39.37
N ARG A 131 11.98 -21.88 -39.79
CA ARG A 131 12.70 -22.52 -40.91
C ARG A 131 13.15 -23.93 -40.55
N LYS A 132 13.78 -24.11 -39.38
CA LYS A 132 14.24 -25.42 -38.90
C LYS A 132 13.10 -26.42 -38.72
N ILE A 133 11.98 -25.97 -38.17
CA ILE A 133 10.78 -26.81 -38.00
C ILE A 133 10.23 -27.20 -39.37
N LEU A 134 10.11 -26.24 -40.28
CA LEU A 134 9.63 -26.51 -41.64
C LEU A 134 10.50 -27.54 -42.36
N GLU A 135 11.83 -27.36 -42.31
CA GLU A 135 12.81 -28.29 -42.88
C GLU A 135 12.64 -29.70 -42.30
N CYS A 136 12.64 -29.83 -40.98
CA CYS A 136 12.52 -31.12 -40.30
C CYS A 136 11.18 -31.83 -40.61
N VAL A 137 10.08 -31.08 -40.71
CA VAL A 137 8.76 -31.62 -41.10
C VAL A 137 8.78 -32.10 -42.55
N ILE A 138 9.35 -31.34 -43.48
CA ILE A 138 9.46 -31.74 -44.90
C ILE A 138 10.29 -33.01 -45.04
N GLU A 139 11.47 -33.07 -44.41
CA GLU A 139 12.34 -34.25 -44.44
C GLU A 139 11.64 -35.50 -43.89
N THR A 140 10.92 -35.34 -42.79
CA THR A 140 10.15 -36.45 -42.18
C THR A 140 9.05 -36.95 -43.09
N LEU A 141 8.29 -36.04 -43.74
CA LEU A 141 7.23 -36.40 -44.68
C LEU A 141 7.78 -37.10 -45.92
N GLN A 142 8.91 -36.63 -46.46
CA GLN A 142 9.58 -37.27 -47.59
C GLN A 142 10.07 -38.67 -47.23
N ALA A 143 10.70 -38.84 -46.06
CA ALA A 143 11.14 -40.15 -45.58
C ALA A 143 9.97 -41.12 -45.38
N GLN A 144 8.84 -40.66 -44.82
CA GLN A 144 7.64 -41.47 -44.67
C GLN A 144 7.06 -41.90 -46.03
N HIS A 145 7.01 -40.99 -47.01
CA HIS A 145 6.56 -41.31 -48.35
C HIS A 145 7.44 -42.36 -49.04
N GLU A 146 8.77 -42.24 -48.93
CA GLU A 146 9.72 -43.23 -49.47
C GLU A 146 9.54 -44.63 -48.86
N ILE A 147 9.20 -44.71 -47.57
CA ILE A 147 8.90 -45.99 -46.90
C ILE A 147 7.58 -46.60 -47.39
N LEU A 148 6.57 -45.77 -47.65
CA LEU A 148 5.21 -46.20 -48.03
C LEU A 148 5.09 -46.59 -49.51
N VAL A 149 5.95 -46.04 -50.36
CA VAL A 149 5.94 -46.26 -51.82
C VAL A 149 6.96 -47.33 -52.27
N ARG A 150 7.85 -47.77 -51.37
CA ARG A 150 8.74 -48.92 -51.57
C ARG A 150 8.06 -50.24 -51.17
#